data_AF-A0A820IPR3-F1
#
_entry.id   AF-A0A820IPR3-F1
#
_cell.length_a   1.000
_cell.length_b   1.000
_cell.length_c   1.000
_cell.angle_alpha   90.00
_cell.angle_beta   90.00
_cell.angle_gamma   90.00
#
_symmetry.space_group_name_H-M   'P 1'
#
loop_
_entity.id
_entity.type
_entity.pdbx_description
1 polymer ?
#
loop_
_entity_poly.entity_id
_entity_poly.type
_entity_poly.pdbx_seq_one_letter_code
_entity_poly.pdbx_strand_id
1 'polypeptide(L)'
;GSVGTALTHWEKRLFEHEIMTGTYTQESVISNLTLALLEDSGWYDVSYEYGKPLLWGRNLGCDFVKTSCKQWIDSKLEQKENPYPFCISSPRPNLLKRICAYTYDKIVMCNLIEYSTPLPNEYQIFDSLPNITDENELARFGGHVMLADYCPYDQELAYKNSNRDSRCYRSENQPP
;
A
#
# COMPACT_ATOMS: atom_id res chain seq x y z
N GLY A 1 10.36 5.45 9.91
CA GLY A 1 11.55 5.78 9.09
C GLY A 1 12.69 6.33 9.96
N SER A 2 13.88 6.56 9.38
CA SER A 2 15.01 7.24 10.07
C SER A 2 14.84 8.77 10.05
N VAL A 3 15.78 9.54 10.61
CA VAL A 3 15.73 11.02 10.72
C VAL A 3 15.51 11.72 9.37
N GLY A 4 16.01 11.16 8.27
CA GLY A 4 15.78 11.71 6.92
C GLY A 4 14.35 11.53 6.39
N THR A 5 13.53 10.72 7.05
CA THR A 5 12.15 10.42 6.66
C THR A 5 11.15 10.87 7.73
N ALA A 6 11.47 10.62 9.00
CA ALA A 6 10.63 10.99 10.12
C ALA A 6 10.50 12.52 10.20
N LEU A 7 9.28 12.99 10.43
CA LEU A 7 8.92 14.42 10.56
C LEU A 7 9.05 15.27 9.29
N THR A 8 9.55 14.71 8.18
CA THR A 8 9.73 15.45 6.91
C THR A 8 8.84 14.95 5.77
N HIS A 9 8.14 13.84 5.98
CA HIS A 9 7.31 13.18 4.97
C HIS A 9 5.95 12.77 5.55
N TRP A 10 4.96 12.62 4.67
CA TRP A 10 3.68 12.03 5.01
C TRP A 10 3.81 10.56 5.39
N GLU A 11 2.98 10.13 6.34
CA GLU A 11 2.89 8.75 6.77
C GLU A 11 2.46 7.87 5.59
N LYS A 12 3.36 6.99 5.14
CA LYS A 12 3.19 6.26 3.89
C LYS A 12 2.05 5.25 3.98
N ARG A 13 1.79 4.67 5.15
CA ARG A 13 0.60 3.82 5.38
C ARG A 13 -0.70 4.54 5.00
N LEU A 14 -0.79 5.83 5.29
CA LEU A 14 -2.00 6.64 5.10
C LEU A 14 -2.06 7.34 3.74
N PHE A 15 -0.92 7.61 3.13
CA PHE A 15 -0.81 8.49 1.96
C PHE A 15 0.07 7.88 0.85
N GLU A 16 0.05 6.57 0.63
CA GLU A 16 0.97 5.82 -0.24
C GLU A 16 1.30 6.46 -1.60
N HIS A 17 0.31 7.05 -2.27
CA HIS A 17 0.43 7.68 -3.60
C HIS A 17 0.79 9.18 -3.57
N GLU A 18 1.12 9.74 -2.40
CA GLU A 18 1.48 11.15 -2.25
C GLU A 18 2.98 11.38 -2.51
N ILE A 19 3.32 12.47 -3.19
CA ILE A 19 4.70 12.84 -3.55
C ILE A 19 5.63 13.08 -2.35
N MET A 20 5.07 13.53 -1.24
CA MET A 20 5.79 13.83 0.00
C MET A 20 5.84 12.61 0.93
N THR A 21 5.57 11.39 0.44
CA THR A 21 5.86 10.17 1.22
C THR A 21 7.36 9.85 1.23
N GLY A 22 7.82 9.17 2.28
CA GLY A 22 9.25 8.93 2.56
C GLY A 22 10.00 8.02 1.58
N THR A 23 9.35 7.48 0.57
CA THR A 23 9.99 6.73 -0.51
C THR A 23 9.14 6.81 -1.78
N TYR A 24 9.82 6.76 -2.92
CA TYR A 24 9.19 6.83 -4.22
C TYR A 24 8.15 5.71 -4.41
N THR A 25 7.02 6.08 -4.99
CA THR A 25 5.96 5.17 -5.42
C THR A 25 5.75 5.32 -6.93
N GLN A 26 5.30 4.25 -7.57
CA GLN A 26 5.04 4.21 -9.01
C GLN A 26 3.92 5.19 -9.42
N GLU A 27 3.00 5.49 -8.49
CA GLU A 27 1.91 6.45 -8.65
C GLU A 27 2.03 7.59 -7.66
N SER A 28 2.75 8.63 -8.04
CA SER A 28 2.89 9.81 -7.19
C SER A 28 2.01 10.96 -7.68
N VAL A 29 1.26 11.57 -6.77
CA VAL A 29 0.44 12.75 -7.01
C VAL A 29 0.80 13.88 -6.06
N ILE A 30 0.71 15.11 -6.55
CA ILE A 30 0.63 16.30 -5.71
C ILE A 30 -0.84 16.47 -5.36
N SER A 31 -1.21 16.10 -4.15
CA SER A 31 -2.60 16.16 -3.69
C SER A 31 -2.93 17.48 -3.01
N ASN A 32 -4.23 17.73 -2.77
CA ASN A 32 -4.66 18.88 -1.96
C ASN A 32 -4.06 18.87 -0.55
N LEU A 33 -3.62 17.71 -0.03
CA LEU A 33 -2.94 17.64 1.26
C LEU A 33 -1.59 18.38 1.24
N THR A 34 -0.77 18.11 0.22
CA THR A 34 0.52 18.80 0.06
C THR A 34 0.32 20.26 -0.33
N LEU A 35 -0.66 20.55 -1.18
CA LEU A 35 -1.01 21.94 -1.52
C LEU A 35 -1.41 22.74 -0.27
N ALA A 36 -2.22 22.16 0.63
CA ALA A 36 -2.58 22.78 1.90
C ALA A 36 -1.36 23.00 2.81
N LEU A 37 -0.43 22.04 2.90
CA LEU A 37 0.83 22.24 3.63
C LEU A 37 1.63 23.43 3.08
N LEU A 38 1.70 23.58 1.75
CA LEU A 38 2.41 24.69 1.11
C LEU A 38 1.72 26.03 1.39
N GLU A 39 0.39 26.07 1.35
CA GLU A 39 -0.40 27.26 1.71
C GLU A 39 -0.21 27.64 3.19
N ASP A 40 -0.37 26.67 4.11
CA ASP A 40 -0.22 26.86 5.56
C ASP A 40 1.20 27.30 5.96
N SER A 41 2.19 26.99 5.14
CA SER A 41 3.57 27.43 5.35
C SER A 41 3.74 28.95 5.19
N GLY A 42 2.84 29.62 4.47
CA GLY A 42 2.90 31.05 4.14
C GLY A 42 3.92 31.42 3.07
N TRP A 43 4.66 30.45 2.52
CA TRP A 43 5.68 30.68 1.47
C TRP A 43 5.12 30.68 0.05
N TYR A 44 3.95 30.08 -0.15
CA TYR A 44 3.37 29.83 -1.47
C TYR A 44 1.95 30.37 -1.56
N ASP A 45 1.63 30.98 -2.70
CA ASP A 45 0.26 31.21 -3.14
C ASP A 45 -0.16 30.01 -4.00
N VAL A 46 -1.15 29.25 -3.55
CA VAL A 46 -1.42 27.90 -4.04
C VAL A 46 -2.75 27.86 -4.80
N SER A 47 -2.70 27.42 -6.06
CA SER A 47 -3.90 27.07 -6.82
C SER A 47 -4.24 25.59 -6.64
N TYR A 48 -5.33 25.32 -5.94
CA TYR A 48 -5.89 23.97 -5.76
C TYR A 48 -6.40 23.32 -7.04
N GLU A 49 -6.50 24.06 -8.16
CA GLU A 49 -6.87 23.51 -9.47
C GLU A 49 -5.85 22.47 -9.98
N TYR A 50 -4.58 22.61 -9.59
CA TYR A 50 -3.52 21.67 -9.97
C TYR A 50 -3.43 20.45 -9.04
N GLY A 51 -4.23 20.42 -7.99
CA GLY A 51 -4.30 19.30 -7.06
C GLY A 51 -4.89 18.06 -7.72
N LYS A 52 -4.15 16.94 -7.64
CA LYS A 52 -4.62 15.66 -8.15
C LYS A 52 -5.35 14.88 -7.06
N PRO A 53 -6.38 14.08 -7.40
CA PRO A 53 -7.08 13.27 -6.43
C PRO A 53 -6.16 12.17 -5.87
N LEU A 54 -5.98 12.16 -4.55
CA LEU A 54 -5.35 11.03 -3.85
C LEU A 54 -6.42 9.95 -3.63
N LEU A 55 -6.35 8.85 -4.39
CA LEU A 55 -7.33 7.77 -4.32
C LEU A 55 -7.08 6.82 -3.16
N TRP A 56 -5.82 6.64 -2.78
CA TRP A 56 -5.43 5.83 -1.63
C TRP A 56 -6.13 6.34 -0.36
N GLY A 57 -6.81 5.44 0.36
CA GLY A 57 -7.50 5.79 1.62
C GLY A 57 -8.75 6.66 1.46
N ARG A 58 -9.13 7.06 0.23
CA ARG A 58 -10.23 7.99 0.01
C ARG A 58 -11.55 7.41 0.50
N ASN A 59 -12.27 8.19 1.31
CA ASN A 59 -13.56 7.84 1.90
C ASN A 59 -13.57 6.59 2.80
N LEU A 60 -12.41 6.11 3.26
CA LEU A 60 -12.34 4.97 4.21
C LEU A 60 -12.66 5.34 5.66
N GLY A 61 -12.79 6.64 5.95
CA GLY A 61 -13.25 7.15 7.25
C GLY A 61 -12.18 7.18 8.32
N CYS A 62 -12.59 7.56 9.53
CA CYS A 62 -11.69 7.75 10.68
C CYS A 62 -11.02 6.45 11.12
N ASP A 63 -11.71 5.32 11.01
CA ASP A 63 -11.21 4.04 11.49
C ASP A 63 -9.96 3.62 10.73
N PHE A 64 -9.91 3.83 9.42
CA PHE A 64 -8.70 3.60 8.61
C PHE A 64 -7.50 4.44 9.08
N VAL A 65 -7.76 5.70 9.46
CA VAL A 65 -6.71 6.62 9.89
C VAL A 65 -6.19 6.27 11.28
N LYS A 66 -7.11 5.98 12.21
CA LYS A 66 -6.83 5.86 13.65
C LYS A 66 -6.45 4.45 14.12
N THR A 67 -6.79 3.42 13.35
CA THR A 67 -6.48 2.03 13.71
C THR A 67 -5.23 1.54 13.00
N SER A 68 -4.63 0.46 13.52
CA SER A 68 -3.53 -0.23 12.82
C SER A 68 -4.06 -0.92 11.56
N CYS A 69 -3.19 -1.18 10.59
CA CYS A 69 -3.61 -1.95 9.41
C CYS A 69 -4.06 -3.38 9.78
N LYS A 70 -3.51 -3.96 10.85
CA LYS A 70 -4.04 -5.19 11.45
C LYS A 70 -5.50 -5.07 11.81
N GLN A 71 -5.84 -4.11 12.68
CA GLN A 71 -7.22 -3.88 13.12
C GLN A 71 -8.17 -3.60 11.94
N TRP A 72 -7.71 -2.83 10.96
CA TRP A 72 -8.46 -2.58 9.72
C TRP A 72 -8.70 -3.87 8.92
N ILE A 73 -7.64 -4.65 8.66
CA ILE A 73 -7.72 -5.91 7.91
C ILE A 73 -8.68 -6.86 8.64
N ASP A 74 -8.48 -7.10 9.93
CA ASP A 74 -9.30 -8.02 10.71
C ASP A 74 -10.78 -7.61 10.67
N SER A 75 -11.07 -6.32 10.92
CA SER A 75 -12.43 -5.80 10.86
C SER A 75 -13.08 -5.99 9.49
N LYS A 76 -12.34 -5.82 8.40
CA LYS A 76 -12.86 -6.01 7.04
C LYS A 76 -13.09 -7.48 6.72
N LEU A 77 -12.19 -8.36 7.16
CA LEU A 77 -12.34 -9.80 6.96
C LEU A 77 -13.52 -10.37 7.76
N GLU A 78 -13.72 -9.92 9.01
CA GLU A 78 -14.88 -10.29 9.82
C GLU A 78 -16.21 -9.90 9.14
N GLN A 79 -16.23 -8.74 8.48
CA GLN A 79 -17.37 -8.25 7.71
C GLN A 79 -17.51 -8.90 6.33
N LYS A 80 -16.58 -9.78 5.94
CA LYS A 80 -16.47 -10.38 4.60
C LYS A 80 -16.32 -9.33 3.49
N GLU A 81 -15.69 -8.20 3.83
CA GLU A 81 -15.38 -7.11 2.92
C GLU A 81 -13.94 -7.22 2.39
N ASN A 82 -13.67 -6.48 1.31
CA ASN A 82 -12.30 -6.33 0.81
C ASN A 82 -11.51 -5.43 1.77
N PRO A 83 -10.32 -5.86 2.27
CA PRO A 83 -9.48 -5.06 3.16
C PRO A 83 -8.73 -3.91 2.47
N TYR A 84 -9.12 -3.53 1.25
CA TYR A 84 -8.58 -2.38 0.51
C TYR A 84 -8.29 -1.18 1.43
N PRO A 85 -7.10 -0.56 1.31
CA PRO A 85 -6.07 -0.78 0.29
C PRO A 85 -5.08 -1.90 0.60
N PHE A 86 -5.24 -2.58 1.75
CA PHE A 86 -4.33 -3.65 2.17
C PHE A 86 -4.72 -5.01 1.56
N CYS A 87 -3.75 -5.92 1.52
CA CYS A 87 -3.91 -7.24 0.90
C CYS A 87 -3.46 -8.37 1.84
N ILE A 88 -4.04 -9.56 1.67
CA ILE A 88 -3.79 -10.74 2.53
C ILE A 88 -3.38 -12.00 1.75
N SER A 89 -3.05 -11.87 0.45
CA SER A 89 -2.79 -13.03 -0.40
C SER A 89 -1.43 -13.67 -0.10
N SER A 90 -1.39 -14.99 0.00
CA SER A 90 -0.16 -15.76 0.29
C SER A 90 1.00 -15.41 -0.67
N PRO A 91 2.20 -15.14 -0.16
CA PRO A 91 3.36 -14.73 -0.96
C PRO A 91 4.10 -15.89 -1.63
N ARG A 92 3.63 -17.14 -1.46
CA ARG A 92 4.26 -18.30 -2.13
C ARG A 92 4.27 -18.08 -3.65
N PRO A 93 5.37 -18.36 -4.36
CA PRO A 93 5.56 -18.02 -5.78
C PRO A 93 4.45 -18.53 -6.71
N ASN A 94 3.87 -19.69 -6.38
CA ASN A 94 2.80 -20.33 -7.16
C ASN A 94 1.40 -19.76 -6.88
N LEU A 95 1.29 -18.85 -5.90
CA LEU A 95 0.05 -18.22 -5.44
C LEU A 95 0.09 -16.68 -5.59
N LEU A 96 1.16 -16.13 -6.17
CA LEU A 96 1.26 -14.70 -6.49
C LEU A 96 0.16 -14.32 -7.47
N LYS A 97 -0.93 -13.78 -6.93
CA LYS A 97 -2.10 -13.39 -7.69
C LYS A 97 -1.88 -12.01 -8.26
N ARG A 98 -1.77 -11.93 -9.59
CA ARG A 98 -1.84 -10.68 -10.34
C ARG A 98 -3.31 -10.31 -10.50
N ILE A 99 -3.69 -9.14 -10.02
CA ILE A 99 -5.04 -8.61 -10.17
C ILE A 99 -4.99 -7.24 -10.84
N CYS A 100 -6.14 -6.77 -11.32
CA CYS A 100 -6.26 -5.38 -11.70
C CYS A 100 -6.48 -4.52 -10.46
N ALA A 101 -5.83 -3.35 -10.43
CA ALA A 101 -6.09 -2.31 -9.47
C ALA A 101 -7.59 -1.95 -9.48
N TYR A 102 -8.07 -1.35 -8.39
CA TYR A 102 -9.46 -0.90 -8.28
C TYR A 102 -9.88 0.04 -9.44
N THR A 103 -8.92 0.79 -9.99
CA THR A 103 -9.08 1.69 -11.13
C THR A 103 -9.04 1.00 -12.51
N TYR A 104 -8.77 -0.31 -12.57
CA TYR A 104 -8.67 -1.14 -13.79
C TYR A 104 -7.63 -0.71 -14.83
N ASP A 105 -6.80 0.27 -14.51
CA ASP A 105 -5.77 0.79 -15.41
C ASP A 105 -4.48 -0.04 -15.33
N LYS A 106 -4.21 -0.69 -14.19
CA LYS A 106 -2.94 -1.38 -13.94
C LYS A 106 -3.05 -2.74 -13.28
N ILE A 107 -2.05 -3.58 -13.51
CA ILE A 107 -1.82 -4.84 -12.84
C ILE A 107 -1.03 -4.57 -11.57
N VAL A 108 -1.58 -5.05 -10.47
CA VAL A 108 -1.00 -4.97 -9.15
C VAL A 108 -0.82 -6.37 -8.56
N MET A 109 0.08 -6.46 -7.59
CA MET A 109 0.36 -7.65 -6.82
C MET A 109 0.57 -7.27 -5.38
N CYS A 110 0.01 -8.07 -4.47
CA CYS A 110 0.23 -7.89 -3.04
C CYS A 110 1.74 -7.95 -2.72
N ASN A 111 2.26 -6.88 -2.12
CA ASN A 111 3.68 -6.76 -1.76
C ASN A 111 4.04 -7.47 -0.44
N LEU A 112 3.25 -8.47 -0.04
CA LEU A 112 3.51 -9.33 1.10
C LEU A 112 4.76 -10.19 0.83
N ILE A 113 5.69 -10.25 1.78
CA ILE A 113 6.91 -11.06 1.70
C ILE A 113 7.13 -11.82 3.01
N GLU A 114 8.03 -12.80 2.97
CA GLU A 114 8.59 -13.46 4.14
C GLU A 114 9.96 -12.85 4.50
N TYR A 115 10.15 -12.47 5.76
CA TYR A 115 11.42 -12.01 6.30
C TYR A 115 12.24 -13.17 6.88
N SER A 116 13.57 -13.03 6.92
CA SER A 116 14.45 -14.05 7.50
C SER A 116 14.32 -14.17 9.02
N THR A 117 13.86 -13.11 9.69
CA THR A 117 13.62 -13.04 11.13
C THR A 117 12.20 -12.53 11.40
N PRO A 118 11.59 -12.86 12.54
CA PRO A 118 10.32 -12.28 12.95
C PRO A 118 10.36 -10.75 12.93
N LEU A 119 9.26 -10.14 12.48
CA LEU A 119 9.06 -8.70 12.59
C LEU A 119 8.86 -8.31 14.06
N PRO A 120 9.13 -7.04 14.44
CA PRO A 120 8.73 -6.52 15.74
C PRO A 120 7.23 -6.75 15.99
N ASN A 121 6.83 -6.97 17.25
CA ASN A 121 5.47 -7.37 17.59
C ASN A 121 4.41 -6.35 17.11
N GLU A 122 4.74 -5.07 17.09
CA GLU A 122 3.90 -3.99 16.58
C GLU A 122 3.63 -4.06 15.07
N TYR A 123 4.45 -4.80 14.32
CA TYR A 123 4.37 -4.98 12.87
C TYR A 123 3.97 -6.41 12.47
N GLN A 124 3.65 -7.27 13.44
CA GLN A 124 3.06 -8.59 13.18
C GLN A 124 1.55 -8.43 12.96
N ILE A 125 1.15 -8.41 11.68
CA ILE A 125 -0.19 -7.95 11.27
C ILE A 125 -1.21 -9.08 11.18
N PHE A 126 -0.77 -10.32 11.06
CA PHE A 126 -1.65 -11.44 10.73
C PHE A 126 -1.84 -12.38 11.93
N ASP A 127 -3.10 -12.77 12.17
CA ASP A 127 -3.43 -13.88 13.08
C ASP A 127 -3.54 -15.22 12.33
N SER A 128 -3.74 -15.16 11.01
CA SER A 128 -3.66 -16.32 10.13
C SER A 128 -3.36 -15.89 8.70
N LEU A 129 -2.66 -16.74 7.95
CA LEU A 129 -2.48 -16.59 6.51
C LEU A 129 -2.81 -17.92 5.81
N PRO A 130 -3.32 -17.89 4.56
CA PRO A 130 -3.62 -19.11 3.83
C PRO A 130 -2.39 -20.03 3.72
N ASN A 131 -2.51 -21.25 4.22
CA ASN A 131 -1.47 -22.29 4.22
C ASN A 131 -0.24 -21.99 5.11
N ILE A 132 -0.37 -21.09 6.08
CA ILE A 132 0.61 -20.82 7.14
C ILE A 132 -0.12 -20.97 8.47
N THR A 133 0.24 -21.99 9.24
CA THR A 133 -0.40 -22.31 10.53
C THR A 133 0.55 -22.21 11.71
N ASP A 134 1.85 -22.07 11.46
CA ASP A 134 2.86 -21.90 12.50
C ASP A 134 3.00 -20.41 12.85
N GLU A 135 2.83 -20.07 14.14
CA GLU A 135 2.89 -18.68 14.61
C GLU A 135 4.27 -18.04 14.43
N ASN A 136 5.36 -18.82 14.56
CA ASN A 136 6.72 -18.32 14.36
C ASN A 136 7.03 -18.07 12.89
N GLU A 137 6.43 -18.86 11.99
CA GLU A 137 6.41 -18.60 10.56
C GLU A 137 5.59 -17.33 10.28
N LEU A 138 4.39 -17.20 10.86
CA LEU A 138 3.48 -16.07 10.65
C LEU A 138 4.09 -14.72 11.04
N ALA A 139 4.83 -14.67 12.15
CA ALA A 139 5.51 -13.47 12.63
C ALA A 139 6.56 -12.91 11.64
N ARG A 140 6.95 -13.67 10.62
CA ARG A 140 7.89 -13.26 9.57
C ARG A 140 7.20 -12.65 8.35
N PHE A 141 5.88 -12.55 8.32
CA PHE A 141 5.17 -12.04 7.16
C PHE A 141 4.75 -10.58 7.36
N GLY A 142 5.04 -9.77 6.35
CA GLY A 142 4.63 -8.36 6.29
C GLY A 142 4.86 -7.76 4.90
N GLY A 143 4.33 -6.56 4.68
CA GLY A 143 4.54 -5.79 3.47
C GLY A 143 6.00 -5.41 3.29
N HIS A 144 6.50 -5.51 2.05
CA HIS A 144 7.89 -5.22 1.67
C HIS A 144 8.32 -3.78 1.98
N VAL A 145 7.37 -2.84 2.04
CA VAL A 145 7.65 -1.42 2.27
C VAL A 145 7.55 -1.10 3.76
N MET A 146 8.71 -1.07 4.42
CA MET A 146 8.82 -0.77 5.86
C MET A 146 8.20 0.56 6.28
N LEU A 147 8.22 1.57 5.39
CA LEU A 147 7.66 2.89 5.69
C LEU A 147 6.13 2.91 5.72
N ALA A 148 5.47 1.88 5.17
CA ALA A 148 4.03 1.70 5.29
C ALA A 148 3.68 0.86 6.53
N ASP A 149 4.46 0.95 7.61
CA ASP A 149 4.32 0.16 8.84
C ASP A 149 4.29 -1.36 8.60
N TYR A 150 5.03 -1.84 7.60
CA TYR A 150 4.98 -3.23 7.13
C TYR A 150 3.57 -3.71 6.74
N CYS A 151 2.62 -2.79 6.51
CA CYS A 151 1.29 -3.11 6.03
C CYS A 151 1.38 -3.59 4.57
N PRO A 152 0.90 -4.80 4.26
CA PRO A 152 0.92 -5.30 2.90
C PRO A 152 -0.21 -4.67 2.08
N TYR A 153 0.10 -4.25 0.86
CA TYR A 153 -0.84 -3.65 -0.07
C TYR A 153 -0.56 -4.06 -1.51
N ASP A 154 -1.56 -3.89 -2.37
CA ASP A 154 -1.43 -4.17 -3.79
C ASP A 154 -0.56 -3.11 -4.47
N GLN A 155 0.61 -3.52 -4.95
CA GLN A 155 1.60 -2.65 -5.59
C GLN A 155 1.69 -2.92 -7.10
N GLU A 156 1.85 -1.85 -7.90
CA GLU A 156 2.03 -1.95 -9.36
C GLU A 156 3.25 -2.81 -9.73
N LEU A 157 3.05 -3.74 -10.67
CA LEU A 157 4.14 -4.53 -11.23
C LEU A 157 4.93 -3.74 -12.29
N ALA A 158 6.20 -3.48 -12.00
CA ALA A 158 7.13 -2.91 -12.98
C ALA A 158 7.73 -4.01 -13.88
N TYR A 159 7.35 -4.04 -15.16
CA TYR A 159 7.93 -4.96 -16.15
C TYR A 159 9.28 -4.44 -16.63
N LYS A 160 10.36 -5.21 -16.42
CA LYS A 160 11.73 -4.78 -16.76
C LYS A 160 12.16 -5.04 -18.20
N ASN A 161 11.58 -6.02 -18.92
CA ASN A 161 12.04 -6.41 -20.27
C ASN A 161 11.03 -7.31 -21.02
N SER A 162 9.90 -6.76 -21.48
CA SER A 162 8.96 -7.52 -22.33
C SER A 162 8.05 -6.59 -23.14
N ASN A 163 7.48 -7.09 -24.24
CA ASN A 163 6.34 -6.47 -24.93
C ASN A 163 5.06 -6.37 -24.05
N ARG A 164 5.17 -6.73 -22.76
CA ARG A 164 4.14 -6.67 -21.73
C ARG A 164 4.44 -5.51 -20.78
N ASP A 165 3.38 -4.82 -20.39
CA ASP A 165 3.40 -3.70 -19.45
C ASP A 165 2.36 -3.92 -18.34
N SER A 166 2.19 -2.97 -17.43
CA SER A 166 1.23 -3.08 -16.34
C SER A 166 -0.21 -2.85 -16.77
N ARG A 167 -0.52 -2.51 -18.03
CA ARG A 167 -1.88 -2.10 -18.39
C ARG A 167 -2.87 -3.26 -18.35
N CYS A 168 -3.87 -3.15 -17.48
CA CYS A 168 -4.82 -4.23 -17.23
C CYS A 168 -5.79 -4.48 -18.39
N TYR A 169 -6.08 -3.45 -19.20
CA TYR A 169 -6.97 -3.53 -20.34
C TYR A 169 -6.36 -4.24 -21.57
N ARG A 170 -5.06 -4.54 -21.53
CA ARG A 170 -4.39 -5.26 -22.62
C ARG A 170 -4.54 -6.76 -22.43
N SER A 171 -5.11 -7.43 -23.43
CA SER A 171 -5.29 -8.89 -23.43
C SER A 171 -3.96 -9.63 -23.26
N GLU A 172 -2.86 -9.07 -23.77
CA GLU A 172 -1.53 -9.63 -23.61
C GLU A 172 -1.08 -9.66 -22.15
N ASN A 173 -1.61 -8.82 -21.27
CA ASN A 173 -1.20 -8.77 -19.86
C ASN A 173 -2.15 -9.53 -18.92
N GLN A 174 -3.29 -10.03 -19.42
CA GLN A 174 -4.22 -10.82 -18.62
C GLN A 174 -3.60 -12.17 -18.21
N PRO A 175 -3.97 -12.72 -17.03
CA PRO A 175 -3.57 -14.07 -16.64
C PRO A 175 -3.99 -15.09 -17.73
N PRO A 176 -3.16 -16.11 -18.02
CA PRO A 176 -3.56 -17.21 -18.90
C PRO A 176 -4.72 -18.02 -18.34
#